data_AF-A0A345PGN8-F1
#
_entry.id   AF-A0A345PGN8-F1
#
_cell.length_a   1.000
_cell.length_b   1.000
_cell.length_c   1.000
_cell.angle_alpha   90.00
_cell.angle_beta   90.00
_cell.angle_gamma   90.00
#
_symmetry.space_group_name_H-M   'P 1'
#
loop_
_entity.id
_entity.type
_entity.pdbx_description
1 polymer ?
#
loop_
_entity_poly.entity_id
_entity_poly.type
_entity_poly.pdbx_seq_one_letter_code
_entity_poly.pdbx_strand_id
1 'polypeptide(L)'
;MKEDISEDIYKEIDEARILKALKDGNQKDALILFKYSSLSKEEFDKLLEKINSESQLDRTQLQSSDIWNQVLNIISSKVSSPTYEAWFEKTKGGFLGDSLIIFSKNHFQRDWLEVQYQDLISDIVKQITGKVYKINILTEQKW
;
A
#
# COMPACT_ATOMS: atom_id res chain seq x y z
N MET A 1 -46.86 -21.23 -4.05
CA MET A 1 -45.48 -21.68 -3.81
C MET A 1 -44.67 -20.41 -3.66
N LYS A 2 -44.44 -19.96 -2.42
CA LYS A 2 -43.74 -18.69 -2.18
C LYS A 2 -42.27 -18.96 -2.48
N GLU A 3 -41.73 -18.29 -3.50
CA GLU A 3 -40.31 -18.34 -3.82
C GLU A 3 -39.55 -17.77 -2.61
N ASP A 4 -38.81 -18.67 -1.96
CA ASP A 4 -37.92 -18.42 -0.85
C ASP A 4 -36.69 -17.71 -1.41
N ILE A 5 -36.83 -16.40 -1.67
CA ILE A 5 -35.68 -15.53 -1.92
C ILE A 5 -34.96 -15.47 -0.57
N SER A 6 -33.94 -16.32 -0.43
CA SER A 6 -33.29 -16.56 0.86
C SER A 6 -32.82 -15.25 1.50
N GLU A 7 -33.02 -15.12 2.81
CA GLU A 7 -32.63 -13.95 3.61
C GLU A 7 -31.16 -13.54 3.38
N ASP A 8 -30.31 -14.46 2.94
CA ASP A 8 -28.91 -14.23 2.58
C ASP A 8 -28.72 -13.23 1.43
N ILE A 9 -29.58 -13.23 0.40
CA ILE A 9 -29.46 -12.31 -0.74
C ILE A 9 -29.70 -10.86 -0.28
N TYR A 10 -30.65 -10.65 0.65
CA TYR A 10 -30.94 -9.33 1.19
C TYR A 10 -29.81 -8.80 2.08
N LYS A 11 -29.14 -9.68 2.84
CA LYS A 11 -27.98 -9.32 3.66
C LYS A 11 -26.79 -8.87 2.81
N GLU A 12 -26.44 -9.60 1.76
CA GLU A 12 -25.31 -9.23 0.88
C GLU A 12 -25.51 -7.86 0.21
N ILE A 13 -26.74 -7.55 -0.20
CA ILE A 13 -27.09 -6.27 -0.83
C ILE A 13 -26.93 -5.12 0.17
N ASP A 14 -27.36 -5.31 1.41
CA ASP A 14 -27.26 -4.28 2.44
C ASP A 14 -25.81 -4.07 2.90
N GLU A 15 -25.02 -5.13 3.03
CA GLU A 15 -23.58 -5.04 3.27
C GLU A 15 -22.88 -4.22 2.18
N ALA A 16 -23.16 -4.49 0.91
CA ALA A 16 -22.54 -3.77 -0.20
C ALA A 16 -22.88 -2.27 -0.20
N ARG A 17 -24.12 -1.91 0.18
CA ARG A 17 -24.55 -0.51 0.31
C ARG A 17 -23.84 0.21 1.45
N ILE A 18 -23.74 -0.45 2.61
CA ILE A 18 -23.06 0.08 3.79
C ILE A 18 -21.57 0.27 3.50
N LEU A 19 -20.92 -0.73 2.88
CA LEU A 19 -19.52 -0.66 2.48
C LEU A 19 -19.26 0.51 1.52
N LYS A 20 -20.14 0.72 0.55
CA LYS A 20 -20.03 1.85 -0.38
C LYS A 20 -20.10 3.20 0.34
N ALA A 21 -21.10 3.38 1.22
CA ALA A 21 -21.24 4.61 2.00
C ALA A 21 -20.02 4.89 2.90
N LEU A 22 -19.47 3.84 3.51
CA LEU A 22 -18.25 3.93 4.31
C LEU A 22 -17.00 4.26 3.46
N LYS A 23 -16.86 3.68 2.25
CA LYS A 23 -15.77 4.00 1.30
C LYS A 23 -15.84 5.44 0.79
N ASP A 24 -17.04 5.95 0.59
CA ASP A 24 -17.29 7.34 0.18
C ASP A 24 -17.10 8.34 1.35
N GLY A 25 -16.71 7.87 2.55
CA GLY A 25 -16.46 8.68 3.74
C GLY A 25 -17.73 9.17 4.45
N ASN A 26 -18.90 8.67 4.07
CA ASN A 26 -20.18 9.11 4.59
C ASN A 26 -20.68 8.18 5.71
N GLN A 27 -20.12 8.38 6.90
CA GLN A 27 -20.40 7.59 8.10
C GLN A 27 -21.88 7.66 8.56
N LYS A 28 -22.56 8.78 8.30
CA LYS A 28 -23.98 8.95 8.69
C LYS A 28 -24.89 8.06 7.85
N ASP A 29 -24.65 8.03 6.54
CA ASP A 29 -25.43 7.20 5.63
C ASP A 29 -25.19 5.72 5.89
N ALA A 30 -23.95 5.33 6.17
CA ALA A 30 -23.62 3.96 6.57
C ALA A 30 -24.37 3.52 7.85
N LEU A 31 -24.46 4.40 8.85
CA LEU A 31 -25.17 4.12 10.11
C LEU A 31 -26.68 3.99 9.89
N ILE A 32 -27.25 4.82 9.01
CA ILE A 32 -28.66 4.75 8.62
C ILE A 32 -28.92 3.42 7.91
N LEU A 33 -28.12 3.08 6.89
CA LEU A 33 -28.25 1.83 6.15
C LEU A 33 -28.12 0.60 7.06
N PHE A 34 -27.17 0.62 8.00
CA PHE A 34 -27.03 -0.43 9.01
C PHE A 34 -28.28 -0.58 9.88
N LYS A 35 -28.83 0.54 10.39
CA LYS A 35 -30.03 0.53 11.23
C LYS A 35 -31.25 -0.09 10.54
N TYR A 36 -31.32 0.00 9.21
CA TYR A 36 -32.40 -0.56 8.40
C TYR A 36 -32.05 -1.91 7.75
N SER A 37 -30.83 -2.41 7.94
CA SER A 37 -30.39 -3.71 7.45
C SER A 37 -30.70 -4.83 8.45
N SER A 38 -30.65 -6.08 7.98
CA SER A 38 -30.73 -7.27 8.83
C SER A 38 -29.39 -7.68 9.46
N LEU A 39 -28.37 -6.81 9.40
CA LEU A 39 -27.04 -7.09 9.94
C LEU A 39 -27.01 -6.94 11.46
N SER A 40 -26.27 -7.83 12.10
CA SER A 40 -25.90 -7.72 13.49
C SER A 40 -24.81 -6.65 13.70
N LYS A 41 -24.70 -6.16 14.93
CA LYS A 41 -23.62 -5.24 15.32
C LYS A 41 -22.24 -5.83 15.04
N GLU A 42 -22.06 -7.13 15.25
CA GLU A 42 -20.80 -7.84 15.03
C GLU A 42 -20.40 -7.88 13.55
N GLU A 43 -21.37 -8.06 12.66
CA GLU A 43 -21.14 -7.98 11.20
C GLU A 43 -20.78 -6.56 10.78
N PHE A 44 -21.48 -5.55 11.31
CA PHE A 44 -21.17 -4.15 11.03
C PHE A 44 -19.78 -3.73 11.54
N ASP A 45 -19.39 -4.19 12.74
CA ASP A 45 -18.06 -3.94 13.29
C ASP A 45 -16.97 -4.57 12.40
N LYS A 46 -17.20 -5.79 11.86
CA LYS A 46 -16.29 -6.39 10.86
C LYS A 46 -16.20 -5.58 9.56
N LEU A 47 -17.29 -4.97 9.09
CA LEU A 47 -17.26 -4.09 7.91
C LEU A 47 -16.41 -2.83 8.18
N LEU A 48 -16.50 -2.27 9.39
CA LEU A 48 -15.66 -1.15 9.82
C LEU A 48 -14.18 -1.55 9.91
N GLU A 49 -13.87 -2.73 10.47
CA GLU A 49 -12.51 -3.27 10.52
C GLU A 49 -11.95 -3.54 9.12
N LYS A 50 -12.77 -4.06 8.20
CA LYS A 50 -12.38 -4.31 6.81
C LYS A 50 -12.02 -3.01 6.08
N ILE A 51 -12.80 -1.95 6.26
CA ILE A 51 -12.51 -0.65 5.64
C ILE A 51 -11.31 0.04 6.28
N ASN A 52 -11.14 -0.08 7.59
CA ASN A 52 -9.92 0.40 8.26
C ASN A 52 -8.68 -0.37 7.79
N SER A 53 -8.80 -1.67 7.51
CA SER A 53 -7.70 -2.51 6.99
C SER A 53 -7.38 -2.24 5.52
N GLU A 54 -8.41 -2.11 4.65
CA GLU A 54 -8.25 -1.74 3.23
C GLU A 54 -7.64 -0.33 3.11
N SER A 55 -8.10 0.63 3.91
CA SER A 55 -7.56 2.01 3.89
C SER A 55 -6.17 2.15 4.53
N GLN A 56 -5.78 1.25 5.44
CA GLN A 56 -4.41 1.17 5.97
C GLN A 56 -3.42 0.66 4.91
N LEU A 57 -3.78 -0.38 4.15
CA LEU A 57 -2.95 -0.93 3.07
C LEU A 57 -2.80 0.07 1.90
N ASP A 58 -3.89 0.73 1.50
CA ASP A 58 -3.85 1.74 0.42
C ASP A 58 -3.09 3.01 0.84
N ARG A 59 -3.27 3.53 2.07
CA ARG A 59 -2.50 4.71 2.53
C ARG A 59 -1.03 4.41 2.74
N THR A 60 -0.67 3.24 3.28
CA THR A 60 0.74 2.88 3.44
C THR A 60 1.41 2.62 2.10
N GLN A 61 0.71 2.02 1.12
CA GLN A 61 1.24 1.87 -0.24
C GLN A 61 1.41 3.19 -0.97
N LEU A 62 0.41 4.10 -0.91
CA LEU A 62 0.50 5.42 -1.54
C LEU A 62 1.62 6.29 -0.96
N GLN A 63 1.74 6.34 0.38
CA GLN A 63 2.85 7.05 1.04
C GLN A 63 4.21 6.41 0.74
N SER A 64 4.28 5.08 0.64
CA SER A 64 5.50 4.36 0.33
C SER A 64 6.00 4.63 -1.09
N SER A 65 5.08 4.64 -2.08
CA SER A 65 5.44 5.00 -3.45
C SER A 65 5.89 6.46 -3.56
N ASP A 66 5.28 7.37 -2.80
CA ASP A 66 5.64 8.78 -2.84
C ASP A 66 7.04 9.06 -2.29
N ILE A 67 7.42 8.41 -1.18
CA ILE A 67 8.76 8.60 -0.60
C ILE A 67 9.83 7.98 -1.52
N TRP A 68 9.60 6.79 -2.07
CA TRP A 68 10.57 6.19 -3.00
C TRP A 68 10.76 7.03 -4.27
N ASN A 69 9.69 7.61 -4.81
CA ASN A 69 9.79 8.55 -5.93
C ASN A 69 10.62 9.79 -5.58
N GLN A 70 10.51 10.31 -4.36
CA GLN A 70 11.36 11.41 -3.90
C GLN A 70 12.82 10.97 -3.77
N VAL A 71 13.09 9.77 -3.25
CA VAL A 71 14.44 9.20 -3.19
C VAL A 71 15.04 9.10 -4.59
N LEU A 72 14.29 8.56 -5.56
CA LEU A 72 14.71 8.45 -6.96
C LEU A 72 15.02 9.82 -7.58
N ASN A 73 14.21 10.84 -7.30
CA ASN A 73 14.44 12.19 -7.79
C ASN A 73 15.72 12.83 -7.21
N ILE A 74 16.05 12.54 -5.94
CA ILE A 74 17.31 13.00 -5.36
C ILE A 74 18.48 12.21 -5.95
N ILE A 75 18.34 10.90 -6.15
CA ILE A 75 19.39 10.07 -6.76
C ILE A 75 19.68 10.53 -8.18
N SER A 76 18.66 10.83 -9.00
CA SER A 76 18.85 11.33 -10.37
C SER A 76 19.65 12.63 -10.44
N SER A 77 19.61 13.46 -9.38
CA SER A 77 20.43 14.67 -9.25
C SER A 77 21.86 14.41 -8.80
N LYS A 78 22.14 13.26 -8.16
CA LYS A 78 23.45 12.90 -7.59
C LYS A 78 24.28 11.98 -8.49
N VAL A 79 23.65 11.24 -9.39
CA VAL A 79 24.32 10.32 -10.32
C VAL A 79 24.12 10.76 -11.77
N SER A 80 24.97 10.27 -12.68
CA SER A 80 24.82 10.57 -14.11
C SER A 80 23.58 9.90 -14.71
N SER A 81 22.96 10.49 -15.74
CA SER A 81 21.77 9.93 -16.39
C SER A 81 21.95 8.46 -16.84
N PRO A 82 23.08 8.06 -17.47
CA PRO A 82 23.30 6.65 -17.84
C PRO A 82 23.36 5.71 -16.62
N THR A 83 23.93 6.18 -15.50
CA THR A 83 23.97 5.41 -14.24
C THR A 83 22.57 5.26 -13.65
N TYR A 84 21.78 6.33 -13.66
CA TYR A 84 20.41 6.31 -13.16
C TYR A 84 19.53 5.35 -13.97
N GLU A 85 19.56 5.45 -15.29
CA GLU A 85 18.81 4.58 -16.20
C GLU A 85 19.19 3.10 -16.02
N ALA A 86 20.49 2.83 -15.89
CA ALA A 86 20.99 1.46 -15.74
C ALA A 86 20.60 0.81 -14.40
N TRP A 87 20.66 1.57 -13.29
CA TRP A 87 20.61 1.01 -11.94
C TRP A 87 19.36 1.39 -11.13
N PHE A 88 18.68 2.49 -11.42
CA PHE A 88 17.62 3.05 -10.58
C PHE A 88 16.28 3.25 -11.29
N GLU A 89 16.25 3.59 -12.58
CA GLU A 89 15.03 3.94 -13.31
C GLU A 89 13.93 2.85 -13.23
N LYS A 90 14.33 1.58 -13.27
CA LYS A 90 13.41 0.43 -13.21
C LYS A 90 13.25 -0.18 -11.82
N THR A 91 13.73 0.51 -10.79
CA THR A 91 13.60 0.04 -9.41
C THR A 91 12.31 0.54 -8.79
N LYS A 92 11.60 -0.35 -8.11
CA LYS A 92 10.44 0.02 -7.29
C LYS A 92 10.85 -0.07 -5.84
N GLY A 93 10.30 0.76 -4.97
CA GLY A 93 10.62 0.74 -3.57
C GLY A 93 9.41 1.06 -2.72
N GLY A 94 9.38 0.47 -1.53
CA GLY A 94 8.32 0.72 -0.56
C GLY A 94 8.78 0.43 0.86
N PHE A 95 8.13 1.08 1.82
CA PHE A 95 8.45 0.92 3.23
C PHE A 95 7.56 -0.15 3.83
N LEU A 96 8.16 -1.06 4.58
CA LEU A 96 7.49 -2.09 5.35
C LEU A 96 7.98 -2.02 6.80
N GLY A 97 7.22 -1.35 7.65
CA GLY A 97 7.63 -1.06 9.02
C GLY A 97 8.92 -0.22 9.05
N ASP A 98 9.97 -0.75 9.67
CA ASP A 98 11.29 -0.10 9.78
C ASP A 98 12.28 -0.55 8.68
N SER A 99 11.78 -1.16 7.60
CA SER A 99 12.60 -1.60 6.46
C SER A 99 12.14 -0.96 5.16
N LEU A 100 13.09 -0.55 4.33
CA LEU A 100 12.90 -0.13 2.95
C LEU A 100 13.17 -1.33 2.03
N ILE A 101 12.13 -1.77 1.32
CA ILE A 101 12.21 -2.85 0.34
C ILE A 101 12.39 -2.24 -1.04
N ILE A 102 13.46 -2.63 -1.74
CA ILE A 102 13.76 -2.17 -3.11
C ILE A 102 13.71 -3.37 -4.04
N PHE A 103 12.91 -3.31 -5.09
CA PHE A 103 12.79 -4.32 -6.11
C PHE A 103 13.73 -4.01 -7.27
N SER A 104 14.68 -4.90 -7.50
CA SER A 104 15.59 -4.90 -8.65
C SER A 104 15.12 -5.85 -9.74
N LYS A 105 15.60 -5.62 -10.96
CA LYS A 105 15.34 -6.45 -12.14
C LYS A 105 16.02 -7.82 -12.05
N ASN A 106 17.22 -7.88 -11.47
CA ASN A 106 18.01 -9.11 -11.38
C ASN A 106 18.96 -9.06 -10.17
N HIS A 107 19.56 -10.21 -9.87
CA HIS A 107 20.49 -10.36 -8.75
C HIS A 107 21.77 -9.50 -8.92
N PHE A 108 22.27 -9.30 -10.14
CA PHE A 108 23.43 -8.42 -10.36
C PHE A 108 23.14 -6.96 -10.00
N GLN A 109 21.96 -6.44 -10.37
CA GLN A 109 21.50 -5.11 -10.00
C GLN A 109 21.28 -5.02 -8.50
N ARG A 110 20.73 -6.07 -7.88
CA ARG A 110 20.58 -6.14 -6.42
C ARG A 110 21.94 -5.97 -5.74
N ASP A 111 22.88 -6.87 -6.05
CA ASP A 111 24.18 -6.93 -5.39
C ASP A 111 24.98 -5.64 -5.64
N TRP A 112 24.87 -5.07 -6.85
CA TRP A 112 25.53 -3.80 -7.17
C TRP A 112 24.94 -2.63 -6.39
N LEU A 113 23.60 -2.52 -6.30
CA LEU A 113 22.94 -1.46 -5.53
C LEU A 113 23.26 -1.58 -4.04
N GLU A 114 23.30 -2.81 -3.51
CA GLU A 114 23.63 -3.09 -2.12
C GLU A 114 25.07 -2.68 -1.80
N VAL A 115 26.05 -2.99 -2.65
CA VAL A 115 27.45 -2.66 -2.39
C VAL A 115 27.76 -1.19 -2.65
N GLN A 116 27.29 -0.61 -3.76
CA GLN A 116 27.73 0.72 -4.20
C GLN A 116 26.82 1.85 -3.73
N TYR A 117 25.53 1.57 -3.52
CA TYR A 117 24.52 2.62 -3.34
C TYR A 117 23.70 2.47 -2.06
N GLN A 118 23.91 1.44 -1.25
CA GLN A 118 23.21 1.27 0.02
C GLN A 118 23.41 2.48 0.94
N ASP A 119 24.64 2.96 1.08
CA ASP A 119 24.93 4.13 1.92
C ASP A 119 24.25 5.39 1.38
N LEU A 120 24.34 5.62 0.06
CA LEU A 120 23.69 6.75 -0.60
C LEU A 120 22.17 6.73 -0.39
N ILE A 121 21.54 5.58 -0.59
CA ILE A 121 20.09 5.40 -0.41
C ILE A 121 19.73 5.62 1.06
N SER A 122 20.50 5.07 1.99
CA SER A 122 20.28 5.21 3.44
C SER A 122 20.31 6.68 3.87
N ASP A 123 21.30 7.43 3.39
CA ASP A 123 21.46 8.86 3.68
C ASP A 123 20.28 9.68 3.13
N ILE A 124 19.87 9.42 1.88
CA ILE A 124 18.74 10.12 1.26
C ILE A 124 17.44 9.81 1.98
N VAL A 125 17.20 8.54 2.30
CA VAL A 125 16.01 8.10 3.03
C VAL A 125 15.97 8.75 4.40
N LYS A 126 17.10 8.79 5.12
CA LYS A 126 17.23 9.46 6.40
C LYS A 126 16.99 10.97 6.30
N GLN A 127 17.43 11.61 5.22
CA GLN A 127 17.20 13.02 4.97
C GLN A 127 15.71 13.33 4.76
N ILE A 128 14.98 12.46 4.05
CA ILE A 128 13.54 12.66 3.79
C ILE A 128 12.70 12.32 5.02
N THR A 129 12.99 11.20 5.67
CA THR A 129 12.13 10.62 6.73
C THR A 129 12.57 11.00 8.15
N GLY A 130 13.79 11.51 8.32
CA GLY A 130 14.39 11.78 9.62
C GLY A 130 14.82 10.53 10.40
N LYS A 131 14.63 9.32 9.85
CA LYS A 131 14.91 8.04 10.51
C LYS A 131 15.79 7.14 9.65
N VAL A 132 16.51 6.23 10.29
CA VAL A 132 17.32 5.21 9.61
C VAL A 132 16.46 3.98 9.41
N TYR A 133 16.36 3.53 8.16
CA TYR A 133 15.63 2.32 7.77
C TYR A 133 16.61 1.23 7.36
N LYS A 134 16.25 -0.03 7.60
CA LYS A 134 17.01 -1.17 7.07
C LYS A 134 16.71 -1.33 5.58
N ILE A 135 17.73 -1.31 4.74
CA ILE A 135 17.57 -1.47 3.29
C ILE A 135 17.63 -2.96 2.96
N ASN A 136 16.58 -3.47 2.32
CA ASN A 136 16.54 -4.82 1.79
C ASN A 136 16.26 -4.75 0.30
N ILE A 137 17.19 -5.21 -0.52
CA ILE A 137 17.02 -5.24 -1.97
C ILE A 137 16.61 -6.65 -2.39
N LEU A 138 15.43 -6.77 -3.00
CA LEU A 138 14.85 -8.02 -3.46
C LEU A 138 14.78 -8.02 -4.98
N THR A 139 14.80 -9.20 -5.61
CA THR A 139 14.55 -9.33 -7.04
C THR A 139 13.06 -9.54 -7.28
N GLU A 140 12.47 -8.85 -8.26
CA GLU A 140 11.08 -9.08 -8.67
C GLU A 140 10.95 -10.53 -9.20
N GLN A 141 10.45 -11.46 -8.38
CA GLN A 141 10.14 -12.82 -8.84
C GLN A 141 8.90 -12.76 -9.73
N LYS A 142 9.08 -13.08 -11.02
CA LYS A 142 7.96 -13.45 -11.88
C LYS A 142 7.27 -14.68 -11.26
N TRP A 143 5.99 -14.52 -10.96
CA TRP A 143 5.05 -15.61 -10.75
C TRP A 143 4.63 -16.19 -12.11
#